data_AF-C7ZFL9-F1
#
_entry.id   AF-C7ZFL9-F1
#
_cell.length_a   1.000
_cell.length_b   1.000
_cell.length_c   1.000
_cell.angle_alpha   90.00
_cell.angle_beta   90.00
_cell.angle_gamma   90.00
#
_symmetry.space_group_name_H-M   'P 1'
#
loop_
_entity.id
_entity.type
_entity.pdbx_description
1 polymer ?
#
loop_
_entity_poly.entity_id
_entity_poly.type
_entity_poly.pdbx_seq_one_letter_code
_entity_poly.pdbx_strand_id
1 'polypeptide(L)'
;SVMQSPDALRNTMLIAGLHYGWKAGRLQVFESTLLFHKGEAMRLVNWLLVQSDSRRYHECIRHIATLCLTECAFGNVLVAETHLNGLMRYMDFHKPPDSPFADDESVEEELANRYVILTYNFIYGFKSRLRDILHEDDRVPPDTNPDPKRPDPDTVQELMHSWHKDEFRGLDIRLKAMKMVPYFFNQLPPNAKLWDIDGTPMLECLTRITETSGFKRNSAREAIQQNMWLEGAVTRLLLALVGCHIESLSGDYTRGLNRKNRSPLVTSWSGMCSASGLYLHAVLGIWNAGEPIESRMHRRVLYIVKQDLERHRPQKRDRRATDLWLWKAYVCAFSLERHLRLDGDQGLLIPLRRIFGELIAEWSYMTEVTDWTQARNALTRIVWPE
;
A
#
# COMPACT_ATOMS: atom_id res chain seq x y z
N SER A 1 -25.93 3.01 7.30
CA SER A 1 -25.56 1.84 8.14
C SER A 1 -25.08 0.71 7.24
N VAL A 2 -24.03 -0.06 7.61
CA VAL A 2 -23.51 -1.20 6.81
C VAL A 2 -24.61 -2.23 6.52
N MET A 3 -25.56 -2.40 7.44
CA MET A 3 -26.68 -3.33 7.30
C MET A 3 -27.71 -2.90 6.23
N GLN A 4 -27.65 -1.66 5.74
CA GLN A 4 -28.57 -1.13 4.73
C GLN A 4 -28.02 -1.27 3.30
N SER A 5 -26.76 -1.67 3.14
CA SER A 5 -26.14 -1.95 1.83
C SER A 5 -25.73 -3.43 1.79
N PRO A 6 -26.43 -4.27 1.00
CA PRO A 6 -26.07 -5.68 0.83
C PRO A 6 -24.61 -5.88 0.42
N ASP A 7 -24.07 -4.92 -0.33
CA ASP A 7 -22.71 -4.94 -0.87
C ASP A 7 -21.66 -4.62 0.20
N ALA A 8 -21.92 -3.61 1.03
CA ALA A 8 -21.07 -3.31 2.18
C ALA A 8 -21.08 -4.45 3.21
N LEU A 9 -22.24 -5.07 3.44
CA LEU A 9 -22.37 -6.23 4.31
C LEU A 9 -21.53 -7.41 3.78
N ARG A 10 -21.60 -7.70 2.47
CA ARG A 10 -20.83 -8.78 1.85
C ARG A 10 -19.32 -8.58 2.02
N ASN A 11 -18.82 -7.39 1.71
CA ASN A 11 -17.40 -7.08 1.91
C ASN A 11 -17.01 -7.18 3.40
N THR A 12 -17.87 -6.73 4.30
CA THR A 12 -17.67 -6.85 5.75
C THR A 12 -17.60 -8.32 6.20
N MET A 13 -18.44 -9.20 5.66
CA MET A 13 -18.40 -10.63 5.96
C MET A 13 -17.11 -11.30 5.50
N LEU A 14 -16.57 -10.90 4.34
CA LEU A 14 -15.27 -11.39 3.88
C LEU A 14 -14.12 -10.95 4.81
N ILE A 15 -14.10 -9.68 5.22
CA ILE A 15 -13.11 -9.17 6.18
C ILE A 15 -13.27 -9.82 7.56
N ALA A 16 -14.50 -10.07 8.00
CA ALA A 16 -14.79 -10.78 9.25
C ALA A 16 -14.27 -12.23 9.21
N GLY A 17 -14.46 -12.92 8.08
CA GLY A 17 -13.90 -14.25 7.85
C GLY A 17 -12.37 -14.24 7.88
N LEU A 18 -11.74 -13.21 7.30
CA LEU A 18 -10.29 -12.99 7.39
C LEU A 18 -9.81 -12.87 8.84
N HIS A 19 -10.45 -11.98 9.60
CA HIS A 19 -10.14 -11.75 11.01
C HIS A 19 -10.32 -13.03 11.83
N TYR A 20 -11.40 -13.79 11.59
CA TYR A 20 -11.61 -15.07 12.24
C TYR A 20 -10.51 -16.08 11.88
N GLY A 21 -10.22 -16.25 10.58
CA GLY A 21 -9.22 -17.19 10.08
C GLY A 21 -7.83 -16.92 10.65
N TRP A 22 -7.41 -15.65 10.71
CA TRP A 22 -6.11 -15.30 11.31
C TRP A 22 -6.07 -15.55 12.83
N LYS A 23 -7.18 -15.32 13.54
CA LYS A 23 -7.27 -15.55 14.98
C LYS A 23 -7.28 -17.05 15.32
N ALA A 24 -8.08 -17.83 14.61
CA ALA A 24 -8.30 -19.26 14.87
C ALA A 24 -7.29 -20.18 14.15
N GLY A 25 -6.58 -19.66 13.16
CA GLY A 25 -5.66 -20.40 12.29
C GLY A 25 -6.34 -21.13 11.13
N ARG A 26 -7.58 -21.58 11.33
CA ARG A 26 -8.41 -22.20 10.29
C ARG A 26 -9.83 -21.63 10.33
N LEU A 27 -10.52 -21.66 9.20
CA LEU A 27 -11.89 -21.15 9.07
C LEU A 27 -12.93 -22.05 9.73
N GLN A 28 -12.73 -23.38 9.70
CA GLN A 28 -13.63 -24.36 10.32
C GLN A 28 -15.11 -24.07 9.93
N VAL A 29 -15.98 -23.85 10.92
CA VAL A 29 -17.41 -23.58 10.71
C VAL A 29 -17.71 -22.31 9.89
N PHE A 30 -16.76 -21.37 9.77
CA PHE A 30 -16.92 -20.16 8.96
C PHE A 30 -16.63 -20.37 7.47
N GLU A 31 -16.03 -21.49 7.08
CA GLU A 31 -15.55 -21.73 5.71
C GLU A 31 -16.68 -21.65 4.67
N SER A 32 -17.79 -22.35 4.92
CA SER A 32 -18.95 -22.35 4.03
C SER A 32 -19.55 -20.95 3.84
N THR A 33 -19.57 -20.16 4.91
CA THR A 33 -20.06 -18.77 4.89
C THR A 33 -19.13 -17.87 4.08
N LEU A 34 -17.81 -18.01 4.28
CA LEU A 34 -16.83 -17.26 3.51
C LEU A 34 -16.92 -17.60 2.01
N LEU A 35 -16.95 -18.88 1.66
CA LEU A 35 -17.05 -19.34 0.27
C LEU A 35 -18.32 -18.85 -0.41
N PHE A 36 -19.45 -18.86 0.30
CA PHE A 36 -20.71 -18.31 -0.20
C PHE A 36 -20.57 -16.82 -0.54
N HIS A 37 -20.10 -16.00 0.40
CA HIS A 37 -19.95 -14.56 0.17
C HIS A 37 -18.90 -14.23 -0.91
N LYS A 38 -17.85 -15.04 -1.03
CA LYS A 38 -16.85 -14.93 -2.10
C LYS A 38 -17.48 -15.23 -3.47
N GLY A 39 -18.25 -16.31 -3.59
CA GLY A 39 -18.99 -16.65 -4.81
C GLY A 39 -19.94 -15.54 -5.24
N GLU A 40 -20.71 -14.99 -4.29
CA GLU A 40 -21.63 -13.88 -4.55
C GLU A 40 -20.89 -12.59 -4.94
N ALA A 41 -19.73 -12.30 -4.34
CA ALA A 41 -18.93 -11.14 -4.69
C ALA A 41 -18.40 -11.25 -6.13
N MET A 42 -17.94 -12.43 -6.56
CA MET A 42 -17.53 -12.66 -7.95
C MET A 42 -18.68 -12.50 -8.94
N ARG A 43 -19.88 -13.02 -8.61
CA ARG A 43 -21.08 -12.84 -9.45
C ARG A 43 -21.44 -11.37 -9.61
N LEU A 44 -21.40 -10.61 -8.52
CA LEU A 44 -21.68 -9.18 -8.54
C LEU A 44 -20.64 -8.41 -9.37
N VAL A 45 -19.35 -8.69 -9.21
CA VAL A 45 -18.29 -8.08 -10.03
C VAL A 45 -18.52 -8.35 -11.51
N ASN A 46 -18.78 -9.60 -11.89
CA ASN A 46 -19.06 -9.95 -13.29
C ASN A 46 -20.27 -9.19 -13.83
N TRP A 47 -21.34 -9.09 -13.04
CA TRP A 47 -22.51 -8.30 -13.41
C TRP A 47 -22.18 -6.81 -13.60
N LEU A 48 -21.42 -6.21 -12.66
CA LEU A 48 -21.00 -4.80 -12.73
C LEU A 48 -20.15 -4.51 -13.97
N LEU A 49 -19.21 -5.41 -14.31
CA LEU A 49 -18.38 -5.30 -15.50
C LEU A 49 -19.22 -5.36 -16.78
N VAL A 50 -20.21 -6.25 -16.84
CA VAL A 50 -21.11 -6.37 -18.01
C VAL A 50 -21.99 -5.11 -18.18
N GLN A 51 -22.53 -4.57 -17.09
CA GLN A 51 -23.35 -3.35 -17.18
C GLN A 51 -22.55 -2.12 -17.62
N SER A 52 -21.26 -2.05 -17.22
CA SER A 52 -20.36 -0.91 -17.54
C SER A 52 -20.92 0.47 -17.16
N ASP A 53 -21.80 0.54 -16.15
CA ASP A 53 -22.36 1.79 -15.64
C ASP A 53 -21.30 2.57 -14.83
N SER A 54 -20.95 3.76 -15.33
CA SER A 54 -19.97 4.65 -14.68
C SER A 54 -20.39 5.07 -13.28
N ARG A 55 -21.70 5.07 -12.95
CA ARG A 55 -22.21 5.38 -11.61
C ARG A 55 -21.85 4.32 -10.57
N ARG A 56 -21.53 3.10 -11.00
CA ARG A 56 -21.14 1.98 -10.13
C ARG A 56 -19.63 1.72 -10.14
N TYR A 57 -18.86 2.64 -10.70
CA TYR A 57 -17.40 2.55 -10.80
C TYR A 57 -16.72 2.26 -9.45
N HIS A 58 -16.97 3.10 -8.45
CA HIS A 58 -16.36 2.93 -7.11
C HIS A 58 -16.88 1.69 -6.37
N GLU A 59 -18.08 1.22 -6.69
CA GLU A 59 -18.63 -0.02 -6.15
C GLU A 59 -17.86 -1.23 -6.68
N CYS A 60 -17.65 -1.29 -7.99
CA CYS A 60 -16.87 -2.34 -8.63
C CYS A 60 -15.46 -2.43 -8.07
N ILE A 61 -14.78 -1.28 -7.92
CA ILE A 61 -13.42 -1.21 -7.33
C ILE A 61 -13.40 -1.82 -5.93
N ARG A 62 -14.35 -1.45 -5.07
CA ARG A 62 -14.42 -1.95 -3.70
C ARG A 62 -14.60 -3.47 -3.65
N HIS A 63 -15.41 -4.04 -4.53
CA HIS A 63 -15.57 -5.50 -4.58
C HIS A 63 -14.32 -6.22 -5.09
N ILE A 64 -13.71 -5.75 -6.17
CA ILE A 64 -12.49 -6.37 -6.71
C ILE A 64 -11.34 -6.26 -5.69
N ALA A 65 -11.14 -5.09 -5.07
CA ALA A 65 -10.11 -4.90 -4.03
C ALA A 65 -10.34 -5.80 -2.81
N THR A 66 -11.61 -6.00 -2.39
CA THR A 66 -11.94 -6.94 -1.29
C THR A 66 -11.62 -8.38 -1.67
N LEU A 67 -11.90 -8.79 -2.91
CA LEU A 67 -11.52 -10.11 -3.42
C LEU A 67 -10.00 -10.27 -3.43
N CYS A 68 -9.24 -9.29 -3.92
CA CYS A 68 -7.78 -9.30 -3.89
C CYS A 68 -7.22 -9.54 -2.47
N LEU A 69 -7.70 -8.75 -1.49
CA LEU A 69 -7.29 -8.90 -0.09
C LEU A 69 -7.65 -10.27 0.46
N THR A 70 -8.88 -10.73 0.19
CA THR A 70 -9.39 -12.01 0.67
C THR A 70 -8.57 -13.17 0.13
N GLU A 71 -8.34 -13.21 -1.18
CA GLU A 71 -7.56 -14.26 -1.83
C GLU A 71 -6.13 -14.29 -1.32
N CYS A 72 -5.48 -13.13 -1.25
CA CYS A 72 -4.10 -13.04 -0.78
C CYS A 72 -3.95 -13.51 0.67
N ALA A 73 -4.87 -13.10 1.54
CA ALA A 73 -4.83 -13.44 2.96
C ALA A 73 -5.16 -14.91 3.28
N PHE A 74 -5.70 -15.65 2.31
CA PHE A 74 -5.86 -17.11 2.36
C PHE A 74 -4.86 -17.83 1.44
N GLY A 75 -3.72 -17.20 1.13
CA GLY A 75 -2.63 -17.83 0.39
C GLY A 75 -2.81 -17.93 -1.13
N ASN A 76 -3.94 -17.51 -1.68
CA ASN A 76 -4.22 -17.50 -3.13
C ASN A 76 -3.60 -16.27 -3.82
N VAL A 77 -2.28 -16.10 -3.68
CA VAL A 77 -1.54 -14.91 -4.17
C VAL A 77 -1.74 -14.68 -5.67
N LEU A 78 -1.67 -15.73 -6.49
CA LEU A 78 -1.83 -15.62 -7.95
C LEU A 78 -3.22 -15.11 -8.33
N VAL A 79 -4.26 -15.57 -7.62
CA VAL A 79 -5.64 -15.12 -7.85
C VAL A 79 -5.79 -13.66 -7.43
N ALA A 80 -5.21 -13.28 -6.29
CA ALA A 80 -5.18 -11.89 -5.85
C ALA A 80 -4.49 -10.96 -6.87
N GLU A 81 -3.36 -11.37 -7.44
CA GLU A 81 -2.68 -10.62 -8.49
C GLU A 81 -3.49 -10.55 -9.77
N THR A 82 -4.19 -11.62 -10.14
CA THR A 82 -5.10 -11.63 -11.29
C THR A 82 -6.22 -10.62 -11.11
N HIS A 83 -6.84 -10.58 -9.92
CA HIS A 83 -7.83 -9.57 -9.59
C HIS A 83 -7.25 -8.15 -9.59
N LEU A 84 -6.06 -7.94 -9.02
CA LEU A 84 -5.40 -6.63 -9.01
C LEU A 84 -5.09 -6.16 -10.44
N ASN A 85 -4.61 -7.05 -11.30
CA ASN A 85 -4.35 -6.78 -12.71
C ASN A 85 -5.63 -6.39 -13.46
N GLY A 86 -6.72 -7.12 -13.23
CA GLY A 86 -8.04 -6.80 -13.75
C GLY A 86 -8.55 -5.45 -13.26
N LEU A 87 -8.37 -5.16 -11.96
CA LEU A 87 -8.72 -3.88 -11.36
C LEU A 87 -7.99 -2.71 -12.01
N MET A 88 -6.68 -2.84 -12.25
CA MET A 88 -5.91 -1.80 -12.94
C MET A 88 -6.41 -1.59 -14.37
N ARG A 89 -6.81 -2.64 -15.10
CA ARG A 89 -7.40 -2.48 -16.45
C ARG A 89 -8.73 -1.75 -16.38
N TYR A 90 -9.58 -2.15 -15.43
CA TYR A 90 -10.89 -1.54 -15.22
C TYR A 90 -10.77 -0.06 -14.87
N MET A 91 -9.89 0.30 -13.94
CA MET A 91 -9.67 1.67 -13.53
C MET A 91 -9.14 2.52 -14.68
N ASP A 92 -8.16 2.04 -15.45
CA ASP A 92 -7.60 2.79 -16.57
C ASP A 92 -8.57 2.94 -17.75
N PHE A 93 -9.46 1.96 -17.95
CA PHE A 93 -10.51 2.04 -18.98
C PHE A 93 -11.54 3.15 -18.67
N HIS A 94 -11.96 3.27 -17.42
CA HIS A 94 -13.00 4.24 -17.02
C HIS A 94 -12.46 5.61 -16.61
N LYS A 95 -11.33 5.64 -15.90
CA LYS A 95 -10.71 6.85 -15.35
C LYS A 95 -9.17 6.72 -15.42
N PRO A 96 -8.56 6.93 -16.59
CA PRO A 96 -7.12 6.93 -16.71
C PRO A 96 -6.52 8.10 -15.91
N PRO A 97 -5.39 7.88 -15.20
CA PRO A 97 -4.83 8.86 -14.26
C PRO A 97 -4.20 10.10 -14.92
N ASP A 98 -4.02 10.10 -16.24
CA ASP A 98 -3.53 11.22 -17.04
C ASP A 98 -4.63 11.89 -17.87
N SER A 99 -5.89 11.63 -17.53
CA SER A 99 -7.04 12.27 -18.16
C SER A 99 -6.88 13.80 -18.14
N PRO A 100 -7.07 14.49 -19.29
CA PRO A 100 -7.01 15.95 -19.35
C PRO A 100 -8.24 16.61 -18.70
N PHE A 101 -9.29 15.83 -18.44
CA PHE A 101 -10.47 16.30 -17.72
C PHE A 101 -10.15 16.29 -16.22
N ALA A 102 -10.45 17.40 -15.55
CA ALA A 102 -10.19 17.58 -14.12
C ALA A 102 -10.66 16.35 -13.34
N ASP A 103 -9.75 15.80 -12.52
CA ASP A 103 -10.09 14.70 -11.64
C ASP A 103 -11.28 15.10 -10.78
N ASP A 104 -12.26 14.21 -10.73
CA ASP A 104 -13.31 14.28 -9.73
C ASP A 104 -12.62 14.07 -8.38
N GLU A 105 -12.30 15.16 -7.67
CA GLU A 105 -11.83 15.17 -6.27
C GLU A 105 -12.93 14.70 -5.30
N SER A 106 -13.79 13.79 -5.75
CA SER A 106 -14.83 13.19 -4.93
C SER A 106 -14.21 12.33 -3.84
N VAL A 107 -14.91 12.31 -2.71
CA VAL A 107 -14.54 11.50 -1.56
C VAL A 107 -14.59 10.01 -1.91
N GLU A 108 -15.47 9.62 -2.81
CA GLU A 108 -15.60 8.27 -3.34
C GLU A 108 -14.39 7.84 -4.16
N GLU A 109 -13.83 8.74 -4.99
CA GLU A 109 -12.62 8.50 -5.76
C GLU A 109 -11.41 8.33 -4.83
N GLU A 110 -11.23 9.24 -3.87
CA GLU A 110 -10.16 9.14 -2.89
C GLU A 110 -10.31 7.85 -2.05
N LEU A 111 -11.52 7.47 -1.59
CA LEU A 111 -11.71 6.20 -0.88
C LEU A 111 -11.35 4.98 -1.73
N ALA A 112 -11.74 4.98 -3.01
CA ALA A 112 -11.39 3.90 -3.92
C ALA A 112 -9.87 3.79 -4.07
N ASN A 113 -9.18 4.91 -4.31
CA ASN A 113 -7.71 4.96 -4.38
C ASN A 113 -7.06 4.47 -3.07
N ARG A 114 -7.56 4.91 -1.91
CA ARG A 114 -7.06 4.45 -0.61
C ARG A 114 -7.17 2.94 -0.46
N TYR A 115 -8.30 2.36 -0.87
CA TYR A 115 -8.50 0.92 -0.74
C TYR A 115 -7.63 0.12 -1.70
N VAL A 116 -7.44 0.61 -2.93
CA VAL A 116 -6.47 0.03 -3.88
C VAL A 116 -5.05 0.11 -3.34
N ILE A 117 -4.65 1.26 -2.78
CA ILE A 117 -3.32 1.46 -2.19
C ILE A 117 -3.08 0.48 -1.03
N LEU A 118 -4.05 0.34 -0.13
CA LEU A 118 -4.00 -0.63 0.97
C LEU A 118 -3.86 -2.06 0.43
N THR A 119 -4.68 -2.40 -0.56
CA THR A 119 -4.74 -3.74 -1.16
C THR A 119 -3.44 -4.12 -1.84
N TYR A 120 -2.87 -3.26 -2.68
CA TYR A 120 -1.62 -3.59 -3.37
C TYR A 120 -0.45 -3.70 -2.39
N ASN A 121 -0.37 -2.79 -1.40
CA ASN A 121 0.68 -2.87 -0.39
C ASN A 121 0.54 -4.16 0.42
N PHE A 122 -0.68 -4.57 0.75
CA PHE A 122 -0.92 -5.84 1.43
C PHE A 122 -0.38 -7.01 0.60
N ILE A 123 -0.73 -7.11 -0.69
CA ILE A 123 -0.28 -8.19 -1.57
C ILE A 123 1.24 -8.20 -1.71
N TYR A 124 1.87 -7.04 -1.94
CA TYR A 124 3.31 -6.97 -2.17
C TYR A 124 4.11 -7.27 -0.90
N GLY A 125 3.64 -6.81 0.26
CA GLY A 125 4.24 -7.17 1.54
C GLY A 125 4.07 -8.65 1.84
N PHE A 126 2.89 -9.20 1.53
CA PHE A 126 2.61 -10.61 1.66
C PHE A 126 3.54 -11.48 0.81
N LYS A 127 3.71 -11.12 -0.48
CA LYS A 127 4.63 -11.79 -1.41
C LYS A 127 6.05 -11.82 -0.88
N SER A 128 6.56 -10.68 -0.40
CA SER A 128 7.91 -10.62 0.19
C SER A 128 8.04 -11.55 1.37
N ARG A 129 7.09 -11.51 2.32
CA ARG A 129 7.12 -12.38 3.50
C ARG A 129 7.09 -13.85 3.12
N LEU A 130 6.21 -14.23 2.17
CA LEU A 130 6.10 -15.61 1.70
C LEU A 130 7.38 -16.10 1.04
N ARG A 131 8.00 -15.28 0.17
CA ARG A 131 9.28 -15.61 -0.47
C ARG A 131 10.37 -15.86 0.57
N ASP A 132 10.52 -14.95 1.52
CA ASP A 132 11.59 -15.01 2.52
C ASP A 132 11.51 -16.32 3.34
N ILE A 133 10.31 -16.84 3.62
CA ILE A 133 10.14 -18.08 4.39
C ILE A 133 10.23 -19.34 3.54
N LEU A 134 9.77 -19.30 2.28
CA LEU A 134 9.94 -20.46 1.39
C LEU A 134 11.40 -20.76 1.05
N HIS A 135 12.28 -19.75 1.14
CA HIS A 135 13.72 -19.97 1.07
C HIS A 135 14.32 -20.57 2.36
N GLU A 136 13.64 -20.44 3.50
CA GLU A 136 14.11 -20.93 4.82
C GLU A 136 13.53 -22.30 5.21
N ASP A 137 12.43 -22.75 4.60
CA ASP A 137 11.82 -24.03 4.95
C ASP A 137 12.55 -25.20 4.28
N ASP A 138 13.30 -25.97 5.08
CA ASP A 138 13.97 -27.23 4.69
C ASP A 138 13.03 -28.27 4.02
N ARG A 139 11.71 -28.06 4.09
CA ARG A 139 10.71 -28.85 3.33
C ARG A 139 10.70 -28.53 1.83
N VAL A 140 11.38 -27.48 1.37
CA VAL A 140 11.52 -27.10 -0.04
C VAL A 140 12.96 -27.37 -0.49
N PRO A 141 13.22 -28.39 -1.35
CA PRO A 141 14.57 -28.78 -1.74
C PRO A 141 15.33 -27.66 -2.49
N PRO A 142 16.63 -27.44 -2.19
CA PRO A 142 17.43 -26.36 -2.78
C PRO A 142 17.71 -26.53 -4.29
N ASP A 143 17.60 -27.75 -4.83
CA ASP A 143 17.97 -28.09 -6.22
C ASP A 143 16.79 -28.21 -7.19
N THR A 144 15.56 -27.89 -6.77
CA THR A 144 14.47 -27.76 -7.75
C THR A 144 14.61 -26.44 -8.51
N ASN A 145 14.73 -26.55 -9.83
CA ASN A 145 14.46 -25.50 -10.82
C ASN A 145 13.41 -24.50 -10.27
N PRO A 146 13.55 -23.17 -10.47
CA PRO A 146 12.73 -22.13 -9.85
C PRO A 146 11.30 -22.05 -10.39
N ASP A 147 10.69 -23.19 -10.71
CA ASP A 147 9.27 -23.38 -10.52
C ASP A 147 9.08 -24.20 -9.24
N PRO A 148 9.32 -23.61 -8.04
CA PRO A 148 8.90 -24.26 -6.82
C PRO A 148 7.39 -24.49 -7.00
N LYS A 149 6.92 -25.73 -6.85
CA LYS A 149 5.49 -25.96 -6.65
C LYS A 149 5.08 -25.03 -5.53
N ARG A 150 4.44 -23.90 -5.88
CA ARG A 150 4.03 -22.89 -4.92
C ARG A 150 3.24 -23.65 -3.85
N PRO A 151 3.54 -23.45 -2.56
CA PRO A 151 2.79 -24.11 -1.50
C PRO A 151 1.31 -23.93 -1.77
N ASP A 152 0.54 -25.00 -1.58
CA ASP A 152 -0.90 -24.92 -1.72
C ASP A 152 -1.46 -23.88 -0.71
N PRO A 153 -2.62 -23.28 -0.99
CA PRO A 153 -3.18 -22.23 -0.16
C PRO A 153 -3.33 -22.61 1.32
N ASP A 154 -3.62 -23.87 1.63
CA ASP A 154 -3.78 -24.34 3.03
C ASP A 154 -2.43 -24.33 3.75
N THR A 155 -1.38 -24.82 3.10
CA THR A 155 0.00 -24.73 3.62
C THR A 155 0.40 -23.28 3.87
N VAL A 156 0.10 -22.37 2.93
CA VAL A 156 0.38 -20.94 3.12
C VAL A 156 -0.39 -20.37 4.32
N GLN A 157 -1.66 -20.73 4.48
CA GLN A 157 -2.49 -20.25 5.58
C GLN A 157 -1.97 -20.71 6.95
N GLU A 158 -1.53 -21.96 7.07
CA GLU A 158 -0.95 -22.49 8.32
C GLU A 158 0.33 -21.77 8.69
N LEU A 159 1.22 -21.60 7.70
CA LEU A 159 2.46 -20.85 7.85
C LEU A 159 2.19 -19.41 8.28
N MET A 160 1.26 -18.71 7.61
CA MET A 160 0.83 -17.36 7.98
C MET A 160 0.37 -17.27 9.43
N HIS A 161 -0.44 -18.23 9.88
CA HIS A 161 -0.96 -18.21 11.23
C HIS A 161 0.16 -18.35 12.27
N SER A 162 1.14 -19.22 12.02
CA SER A 162 2.36 -19.30 12.84
C SER A 162 3.08 -17.96 12.87
N TRP A 163 3.36 -17.38 11.70
CA TRP A 163 4.14 -16.14 11.60
C TRP A 163 3.48 -14.96 12.31
N HIS A 164 2.16 -14.84 12.22
CA HIS A 164 1.44 -13.81 12.95
C HIS A 164 1.64 -13.93 14.47
N LYS A 165 1.81 -15.15 15.00
CA LYS A 165 2.08 -15.39 16.42
C LYS A 165 3.56 -15.19 16.79
N ASP A 166 4.47 -15.57 15.90
CA ASP A 166 5.92 -15.51 16.14
C ASP A 166 6.44 -14.07 16.13
N GLU A 167 5.81 -13.19 15.34
CA GLU A 167 6.14 -11.77 15.30
C GLU A 167 5.73 -11.04 16.59
N PHE A 168 6.58 -10.12 17.06
CA PHE A 168 6.32 -9.32 18.26
C PHE A 168 4.99 -8.55 18.17
N ARG A 169 3.99 -9.04 18.93
CA ARG A 169 2.60 -8.52 18.93
C ARG A 169 1.95 -8.54 17.54
N GLY A 170 2.45 -9.36 16.61
CA GLY A 170 2.06 -9.35 15.21
C GLY A 170 0.57 -9.62 15.00
N LEU A 171 0.05 -10.68 15.61
CA LEU A 171 -1.35 -11.09 15.49
C LEU A 171 -2.29 -10.02 16.07
N ASP A 172 -2.02 -9.54 17.28
CA ASP A 172 -2.86 -8.54 17.94
C ASP A 172 -2.96 -7.24 17.11
N ILE A 173 -1.83 -6.78 16.58
CA ILE A 173 -1.79 -5.55 15.78
C ILE A 173 -2.54 -5.75 14.45
N ARG A 174 -2.34 -6.89 13.77
CA ARG A 174 -3.07 -7.20 12.54
C ARG A 174 -4.57 -7.29 12.77
N LEU A 175 -5.02 -8.00 13.81
CA LEU A 175 -6.43 -8.10 14.15
C LEU A 175 -7.03 -6.72 14.49
N LYS A 176 -6.26 -5.84 15.15
CA LYS A 176 -6.68 -4.45 15.37
C LYS A 176 -6.84 -3.69 14.06
N ALA A 177 -5.88 -3.79 13.13
CA ALA A 177 -5.96 -3.15 11.83
C ALA A 177 -7.14 -3.68 10.99
N MET A 178 -7.37 -5.01 10.98
CA MET A 178 -8.46 -5.62 10.21
C MET A 178 -9.85 -5.14 10.63
N LYS A 179 -10.07 -4.84 11.91
CA LYS A 179 -11.33 -4.26 12.39
C LYS A 179 -11.63 -2.87 11.80
N MET A 180 -10.62 -2.19 11.29
CA MET A 180 -10.71 -0.84 10.74
C MET A 180 -10.74 -0.83 9.20
N VAL A 181 -10.44 -1.96 8.53
CA VAL A 181 -10.51 -2.09 7.06
C VAL A 181 -11.89 -1.75 6.48
N PRO A 182 -13.03 -2.05 7.14
CA PRO A 182 -14.34 -1.66 6.60
C PRO A 182 -14.52 -0.17 6.31
N TYR A 183 -13.78 0.71 6.98
CA TYR A 183 -13.85 2.15 6.72
C TYR A 183 -13.28 2.57 5.35
N PHE A 184 -12.53 1.69 4.68
CA PHE A 184 -12.02 1.94 3.33
C PHE A 184 -13.08 1.72 2.23
N PHE A 185 -14.13 0.94 2.51
CA PHE A 185 -15.13 0.59 1.49
C PHE A 185 -16.57 0.90 1.90
N ASN A 186 -16.82 1.26 3.14
CA ASN A 186 -18.15 1.69 3.57
C ASN A 186 -18.49 3.06 2.97
N GLN A 187 -19.76 3.24 2.60
CA GLN A 187 -20.26 4.54 2.19
C GLN A 187 -20.19 5.51 3.37
N LEU A 188 -19.60 6.68 3.13
CA LEU A 188 -19.57 7.75 4.10
C LEU A 188 -20.90 8.53 4.07
N PRO A 189 -21.24 9.23 5.18
CA PRO A 189 -22.38 10.13 5.20
C PRO A 189 -22.30 11.19 4.09
N PRO A 190 -23.45 11.69 3.58
CA PRO A 190 -23.45 12.83 2.68
C PRO A 190 -22.71 14.02 3.31
N ASN A 191 -21.80 14.65 2.56
CA ASN A 191 -20.90 15.73 2.99
C ASN A 191 -19.73 15.33 3.90
N ALA A 192 -19.46 14.04 4.07
CA ALA A 192 -18.21 13.61 4.68
C ALA A 192 -17.02 14.19 3.90
N LYS A 193 -15.91 14.43 4.62
CA LYS A 193 -14.65 14.87 4.03
C LYS A 193 -13.54 13.95 4.50
N LEU A 194 -12.56 13.77 3.64
CA LEU A 194 -11.30 13.13 4.01
C LEU A 194 -10.27 14.22 4.21
N TRP A 195 -9.83 14.37 5.44
CA TRP A 195 -8.84 15.38 5.80
C TRP A 195 -7.43 14.90 5.45
N ASP A 196 -6.52 15.85 5.27
CA ASP A 196 -5.09 15.57 5.24
C ASP A 196 -4.64 14.96 6.58
N ILE A 197 -3.49 14.28 6.58
CA ILE A 197 -2.96 13.56 7.74
C ILE A 197 -1.60 14.13 8.15
N ASP A 198 -1.16 13.81 9.37
CA ASP A 198 0.26 13.91 9.74
C ASP A 198 0.98 12.62 9.31
N GLY A 199 1.91 12.72 8.35
CA GLY A 199 2.69 11.59 7.86
C GLY A 199 3.77 11.09 8.84
N THR A 200 4.01 11.79 9.95
CA THR A 200 5.08 11.46 10.91
C THR A 200 5.03 10.02 11.43
N PRO A 201 3.88 9.45 11.85
CA PRO A 201 3.84 8.07 12.35
C PRO A 201 4.28 7.02 11.32
N MET A 202 3.98 7.26 10.03
CA MET A 202 4.41 6.38 8.95
C MET A 202 5.91 6.49 8.73
N LEU A 203 6.44 7.71 8.72
CA LEU A 203 7.88 7.96 8.57
C LEU A 203 8.68 7.34 9.73
N GLU A 204 8.21 7.44 10.98
CA GLU A 204 8.85 6.79 12.12
C GLU A 204 8.92 5.26 11.96
N CYS A 205 7.89 4.64 11.36
CA CYS A 205 7.92 3.22 11.04
C CYS A 205 8.91 2.92 9.90
N LEU A 206 8.93 3.74 8.84
CA LEU A 206 9.88 3.61 7.74
C LEU A 206 11.32 3.76 8.22
N THR A 207 11.63 4.71 9.10
CA THR A 207 12.98 4.88 9.67
C THR A 207 13.45 3.61 10.35
N ARG A 208 12.61 2.99 11.19
CA ARG A 208 12.96 1.70 11.85
C ARG A 208 13.16 0.57 10.84
N ILE A 209 12.33 0.51 9.81
CA ILE A 209 12.49 -0.47 8.73
C ILE A 209 13.82 -0.24 8.00
N THR A 210 14.14 1.02 7.67
CA THR A 210 15.38 1.41 7.00
C THR A 210 16.60 1.05 7.82
N GLU A 211 16.61 1.39 9.12
CA GLU A 211 17.67 1.02 10.05
C GLU A 211 17.85 -0.50 10.07
N THR A 212 16.78 -1.26 10.31
CA THR A 212 16.85 -2.73 10.35
C THR A 212 17.34 -3.32 9.03
N SER A 213 16.90 -2.75 7.89
CA SER A 213 17.31 -3.19 6.54
C SER A 213 18.74 -2.78 6.17
N GLY A 214 19.25 -1.69 6.74
CA GLY A 214 20.59 -1.13 6.49
C GLY A 214 21.66 -1.70 7.43
N PHE A 215 21.25 -2.23 8.60
CA PHE A 215 22.14 -2.93 9.52
C PHE A 215 22.64 -4.23 8.88
N LYS A 216 23.83 -4.14 8.29
CA LYS A 216 24.76 -5.21 7.82
C LYS A 216 24.65 -5.60 6.34
N ARG A 217 25.18 -4.74 5.47
CA ARG A 217 25.76 -5.16 4.16
C ARG A 217 26.76 -6.35 4.25
N ASN A 218 27.13 -6.80 5.45
CA ASN A 218 28.05 -7.92 5.74
C ASN A 218 27.37 -9.15 6.40
N SER A 219 26.04 -9.21 6.53
CA SER A 219 25.33 -10.44 6.91
C SER A 219 24.50 -10.97 5.73
N ALA A 220 24.20 -12.27 5.74
CA ALA A 220 23.30 -12.87 4.76
C ALA A 220 22.00 -12.05 4.68
N ARG A 221 21.65 -11.59 3.47
CA ARG A 221 20.51 -10.72 3.16
C ARG A 221 19.18 -11.23 3.76
N GLU A 222 19.07 -12.54 3.92
CA GLU A 222 17.94 -13.27 4.51
C GLU A 222 17.75 -12.94 6.00
N ALA A 223 18.83 -12.95 6.81
CA ALA A 223 18.76 -12.68 8.25
C ALA A 223 18.26 -11.26 8.57
N ILE A 224 18.53 -10.30 7.69
CA ILE A 224 18.09 -8.89 7.82
C ILE A 224 16.58 -8.76 7.57
N GLN A 225 16.08 -9.41 6.51
CA GLN A 225 14.66 -9.41 6.19
C GLN A 225 13.88 -10.11 7.31
N GLN A 226 14.39 -11.23 7.81
CA GLN A 226 13.78 -11.97 8.92
C GLN A 226 13.63 -11.11 10.20
N ASN A 227 14.67 -10.38 10.60
CA ASN A 227 14.63 -9.52 11.79
C ASN A 227 13.56 -8.43 11.69
N MET A 228 13.42 -7.78 10.53
CA MET A 228 12.40 -6.74 10.32
C MET A 228 10.98 -7.27 10.51
N TRP A 229 10.72 -8.48 10.01
CA TRP A 229 9.43 -9.14 10.16
C TRP A 229 9.19 -9.55 11.61
N LEU A 230 10.18 -10.15 12.28
CA LEU A 230 10.06 -10.62 13.67
C LEU A 230 9.91 -9.47 14.68
N GLU A 231 10.63 -8.37 14.47
CA GLU A 231 10.49 -7.14 15.28
C GLU A 231 9.16 -6.43 15.06
N GLY A 232 8.41 -6.81 14.03
CA GLY A 232 7.11 -6.28 13.66
C GLY A 232 7.12 -4.84 13.18
N ALA A 233 8.21 -4.40 12.54
CA ALA A 233 8.31 -3.05 11.98
C ALA A 233 7.29 -2.83 10.86
N VAL A 234 7.13 -3.80 9.96
CA VAL A 234 6.16 -3.73 8.85
C VAL A 234 4.71 -3.76 9.35
N THR A 235 4.41 -4.54 10.39
CA THR A 235 3.06 -4.60 10.96
C THR A 235 2.68 -3.33 11.72
N ARG A 236 3.65 -2.68 12.38
CA ARG A 236 3.45 -1.33 12.91
C ARG A 236 3.15 -0.32 11.82
N LEU A 237 3.82 -0.42 10.66
CA LEU A 237 3.51 0.41 9.50
C LEU A 237 2.08 0.17 9.01
N LEU A 238 1.61 -1.08 8.90
CA LEU A 238 0.21 -1.39 8.57
C LEU A 238 -0.77 -0.71 9.55
N LEU A 239 -0.49 -0.77 10.86
CA LEU A 239 -1.32 -0.11 11.86
C LEU A 239 -1.29 1.41 11.72
N ALA A 240 -0.13 2.01 11.42
CA ALA A 240 -0.01 3.45 11.19
C ALA A 240 -0.80 3.89 9.94
N LEU A 241 -0.69 3.14 8.83
CA LEU A 241 -1.47 3.36 7.61
C LEU A 241 -2.97 3.37 7.89
N VAL A 242 -3.47 2.32 8.55
CA VAL A 242 -4.90 2.21 8.89
C VAL A 242 -5.33 3.24 9.93
N GLY A 243 -4.48 3.54 10.92
CA GLY A 243 -4.74 4.55 11.94
C GLY A 243 -4.91 5.95 11.35
N CYS A 244 -3.97 6.39 10.49
CA CYS A 244 -4.05 7.69 9.83
C CYS A 244 -5.27 7.80 8.89
N HIS A 245 -5.69 6.69 8.25
CA HIS A 245 -6.95 6.69 7.49
C HIS A 245 -8.13 7.01 8.41
N ILE A 246 -8.23 6.37 9.57
CA ILE A 246 -9.34 6.61 10.50
C ILE A 246 -9.29 8.03 11.09
N GLU A 247 -8.11 8.54 11.44
CA GLU A 247 -7.96 9.93 11.90
C GLU A 247 -8.40 10.94 10.83
N SER A 248 -8.17 10.65 9.55
CA SER A 248 -8.60 11.51 8.45
C SER A 248 -10.12 11.60 8.29
N LEU A 249 -10.89 10.66 8.87
CA LEU A 249 -12.36 10.69 8.82
C LEU A 249 -12.94 11.70 9.82
N SER A 250 -12.25 11.96 10.94
CA SER A 250 -12.72 12.89 11.97
C SER A 250 -12.06 14.27 11.90
N GLY A 251 -10.93 14.40 11.21
CA GLY A 251 -10.15 15.66 11.15
C GLY A 251 -9.44 15.98 12.47
N ASP A 252 -9.43 15.05 13.43
CA ASP A 252 -8.93 15.26 14.80
C ASP A 252 -7.40 15.38 14.90
N TYR A 253 -6.64 15.17 13.82
CA TYR A 253 -5.18 15.35 13.85
C TYR A 253 -4.80 16.78 14.27
N THR A 254 -5.62 17.78 13.89
CA THR A 254 -5.49 19.18 14.34
C THR A 254 -5.60 19.35 15.87
N ARG A 255 -6.38 18.51 16.57
CA ARG A 255 -6.55 18.57 18.03
C ARG A 255 -5.39 17.92 18.79
N GLY A 256 -4.76 16.89 18.21
CA GLY A 256 -3.58 16.23 18.79
C GLY A 256 -2.31 17.08 18.73
N LEU A 257 -2.22 18.00 17.75
CA LEU A 257 -1.05 18.84 17.48
C LEU A 257 -0.74 19.86 18.59
N ASN A 258 -1.77 20.35 19.29
CA ASN A 258 -1.61 21.26 20.42
C ASN A 258 -0.87 20.62 21.62
N ARG A 259 -0.62 19.30 21.61
CA ARG A 259 0.03 18.58 22.74
C ARG A 259 1.53 18.27 22.56
N LYS A 260 2.13 18.40 21.37
CA LYS A 260 3.48 17.86 21.12
C LYS A 260 4.55 18.80 20.53
N ASN A 261 4.31 20.11 20.38
CA ASN A 261 5.32 21.10 19.92
C ASN A 261 6.09 20.74 18.62
N ARG A 262 5.61 19.78 17.81
CA ARG A 262 6.21 19.44 16.51
C ARG A 262 5.27 19.91 15.40
N SER A 263 5.81 20.56 14.38
CA SER A 263 5.04 20.88 13.17
C SER A 263 4.63 19.56 12.48
N PRO A 264 3.34 19.39 12.14
CA PRO A 264 2.88 18.20 11.44
C PRO A 264 3.48 18.15 10.04
N LEU A 265 3.74 16.94 9.56
CA LEU A 265 4.06 16.73 8.15
C LEU A 265 2.76 16.49 7.39
N VAL A 266 2.09 17.58 7.03
CA VAL A 266 0.78 17.55 6.37
C VAL A 266 0.88 16.97 4.96
N THR A 267 0.01 16.02 4.65
CA THR A 267 -0.07 15.34 3.36
C THR A 267 -1.39 14.61 3.20
N SER A 268 -1.80 14.31 1.97
CA SER A 268 -2.87 13.33 1.73
C SER A 268 -2.45 11.94 2.17
N TRP A 269 -3.44 11.14 2.60
CA TRP A 269 -3.19 9.73 2.93
C TRP A 269 -2.67 8.97 1.71
N SER A 270 -3.32 9.14 0.54
CA SER A 270 -2.97 8.44 -0.69
C SER A 270 -1.55 8.76 -1.15
N GLY A 271 -1.14 10.03 -1.12
CA GLY A 271 0.21 10.45 -1.47
C GLY A 271 1.28 9.87 -0.54
N MET A 272 1.06 9.94 0.78
CA MET A 272 2.00 9.40 1.76
C MET A 272 2.15 7.87 1.64
N CYS A 273 1.04 7.14 1.52
CA CYS A 273 1.06 5.68 1.43
C CYS A 273 1.66 5.18 0.12
N SER A 274 1.40 5.89 -0.99
CA SER A 274 1.97 5.59 -2.30
C SER A 274 3.49 5.78 -2.28
N ALA A 275 3.98 6.92 -1.78
CA ALA A 275 5.42 7.16 -1.63
C ALA A 275 6.08 6.16 -0.66
N SER A 276 5.41 5.78 0.43
CA SER A 276 5.90 4.75 1.35
C SER A 276 6.05 3.38 0.67
N GLY A 277 5.06 2.95 -0.11
CA GLY A 277 5.14 1.68 -0.85
C GLY A 277 6.23 1.70 -1.92
N LEU A 278 6.38 2.81 -2.65
CA LEU A 278 7.49 3.01 -3.60
C LEU A 278 8.85 3.01 -2.90
N TYR A 279 8.95 3.56 -1.69
CA TYR A 279 10.19 3.54 -0.91
C TYR A 279 10.58 2.11 -0.50
N LEU A 280 9.64 1.35 0.06
CA LEU A 280 9.85 -0.06 0.44
C LEU A 280 10.24 -0.92 -0.79
N HIS A 281 9.62 -0.65 -1.94
CA HIS A 281 9.87 -1.37 -3.19
C HIS A 281 11.17 -0.96 -3.86
N ALA A 282 11.28 0.29 -4.29
CA ALA A 282 12.35 0.72 -5.17
C ALA A 282 13.63 1.06 -4.40
N VAL A 283 13.53 1.74 -3.25
CA VAL A 283 14.70 2.19 -2.49
C VAL A 283 15.25 1.06 -1.64
N LEU A 284 14.40 0.40 -0.84
CA LEU A 284 14.86 -0.69 0.03
C LEU A 284 14.92 -2.05 -0.68
N GLY A 285 14.13 -2.28 -1.73
CA GLY A 285 14.16 -3.56 -2.45
C GLY A 285 13.60 -4.75 -1.65
N ILE A 286 12.77 -4.48 -0.64
CA ILE A 286 12.23 -5.48 0.29
C ILE A 286 10.75 -5.79 0.02
N TRP A 287 10.13 -5.12 -0.95
CA TRP A 287 8.71 -5.26 -1.28
C TRP A 287 8.49 -6.08 -2.56
N ASN A 288 7.29 -6.64 -2.72
CA ASN A 288 6.86 -7.40 -3.89
C ASN A 288 7.76 -8.57 -4.28
N ALA A 289 8.40 -9.24 -3.31
CA ALA A 289 9.35 -10.32 -3.60
C ALA A 289 10.47 -9.91 -4.59
N GLY A 290 10.80 -8.61 -4.69
CA GLY A 290 11.81 -8.08 -5.61
C GLY A 290 11.36 -7.97 -7.08
N GLU A 291 10.13 -8.37 -7.40
CA GLU A 291 9.56 -8.26 -8.74
C GLU A 291 9.19 -6.81 -9.07
N PRO A 292 9.20 -6.42 -10.36
CA PRO A 292 8.76 -5.09 -10.79
C PRO A 292 7.31 -4.80 -10.40
N ILE A 293 7.00 -3.52 -10.18
CA ILE A 293 5.61 -3.08 -10.00
C ILE A 293 4.92 -3.20 -11.36
N GLU A 294 3.69 -3.71 -11.41
CA GLU A 294 2.94 -3.69 -12.66
C GLU A 294 2.77 -2.25 -13.19
N SER A 295 3.02 -2.03 -14.49
CA SER A 295 3.20 -0.68 -15.05
C SER A 295 2.00 0.24 -14.87
N ARG A 296 0.75 -0.28 -14.94
CA ARG A 296 -0.47 0.53 -14.72
C ARG A 296 -0.63 0.90 -13.25
N MET A 297 -0.37 -0.05 -12.34
CA MET A 297 -0.29 0.26 -10.91
C MET A 297 0.78 1.32 -10.62
N HIS A 298 1.98 1.16 -11.17
CA HIS A 298 3.08 2.12 -10.99
C HIS A 298 2.70 3.51 -11.48
N ARG A 299 2.13 3.60 -12.68
CA ARG A 299 1.61 4.85 -13.24
C ARG A 299 0.60 5.51 -12.31
N ARG A 300 -0.37 4.75 -11.81
CA ARG A 300 -1.43 5.30 -10.93
C ARG A 300 -0.87 5.84 -9.63
N VAL A 301 -0.01 5.09 -8.93
CA VAL A 301 0.59 5.58 -7.67
C VAL A 301 1.50 6.79 -7.89
N LEU A 302 2.17 6.89 -9.03
CA LEU A 302 2.97 8.07 -9.38
C LEU A 302 2.09 9.31 -9.59
N TYR A 303 0.97 9.20 -10.31
CA TYR A 303 0.04 10.32 -10.47
C TYR A 303 -0.58 10.77 -9.13
N ILE A 304 -0.90 9.82 -8.24
CA ILE A 304 -1.37 10.13 -6.88
C ILE A 304 -0.32 10.94 -6.09
N VAL A 305 0.96 10.54 -6.15
CA VAL A 305 2.02 11.30 -5.47
C VAL A 305 2.24 12.66 -6.13
N LYS A 306 2.18 12.75 -7.47
CA LYS A 306 2.24 14.02 -8.19
C LYS A 306 1.16 15.00 -7.70
N GLN A 307 -0.10 14.57 -7.63
CA GLN A 307 -1.20 15.40 -7.15
C GLN A 307 -1.00 15.84 -5.70
N ASP A 308 -0.53 14.94 -4.84
CA ASP A 308 -0.19 15.27 -3.46
C ASP A 308 0.91 16.34 -3.37
N LEU A 309 1.95 16.26 -4.21
CA LEU A 309 3.04 17.23 -4.29
C LEU A 309 2.57 18.60 -4.80
N GLU A 310 1.68 18.61 -5.80
CA GLU A 310 1.09 19.84 -6.35
C GLU A 310 0.19 20.54 -5.31
N ARG A 311 -0.62 19.76 -4.58
CA ARG A 311 -1.51 20.27 -3.52
C ARG A 311 -0.74 20.79 -2.30
N HIS A 312 0.34 20.12 -1.91
CA HIS A 312 1.13 20.42 -0.71
C HIS A 312 2.47 21.09 -1.03
N ARG A 313 2.49 22.00 -1.99
CA ARG A 313 3.68 22.76 -2.35
C ARG A 313 4.17 23.58 -1.13
N PRO A 314 5.39 23.31 -0.61
CA PRO A 314 5.85 23.90 0.64
C PRO A 314 6.27 25.36 0.46
N GLN A 315 6.14 26.15 1.52
CA GLN A 315 6.75 27.48 1.57
C GLN A 315 8.24 27.36 1.93
N LYS A 316 9.11 28.22 1.39
CA LYS A 316 10.58 28.19 1.62
C LYS A 316 11.00 28.14 3.10
N ARG A 317 10.17 28.65 4.01
CA ARG A 317 10.48 28.71 5.45
C ARG A 317 10.22 27.40 6.21
N ASP A 318 9.42 26.48 5.66
CA ASP A 318 9.14 25.19 6.32
C ASP A 318 10.09 24.10 5.81
N ARG A 319 11.29 24.06 6.40
CA ARG A 319 12.33 23.12 6.02
C ARG A 319 11.86 21.66 6.05
N ARG A 320 11.05 21.27 7.05
CA ARG A 320 10.64 19.87 7.22
C ARG A 320 9.64 19.47 6.14
N ALA A 321 8.68 20.35 5.81
CA ALA A 321 7.77 20.14 4.70
C ALA A 321 8.52 20.12 3.35
N THR A 322 9.49 21.03 3.18
CA THR A 322 10.33 21.07 1.97
C THR A 322 11.18 19.81 1.79
N ASP A 323 11.76 19.27 2.87
CA ASP A 323 12.51 18.02 2.83
C ASP A 323 11.59 16.81 2.53
N LEU A 324 10.37 16.76 3.11
CA LEU A 324 9.39 15.71 2.80
C LEU A 324 8.93 15.76 1.33
N TRP A 325 8.74 16.97 0.80
CA TRP A 325 8.35 17.17 -0.57
C TRP A 325 9.42 16.63 -1.53
N LEU A 326 10.71 16.94 -1.27
CA LEU A 326 11.81 16.31 -2.01
C LEU A 326 11.80 14.80 -1.87
N TRP A 327 11.62 14.29 -0.65
CA TRP A 327 11.67 12.85 -0.38
C TRP A 327 10.68 12.08 -1.26
N LYS A 328 9.42 12.54 -1.34
CA LYS A 328 8.40 11.94 -2.20
C LYS A 328 8.77 12.04 -3.68
N ALA A 329 9.14 13.24 -4.15
CA ALA A 329 9.51 13.45 -5.55
C ALA A 329 10.69 12.57 -5.98
N TYR A 330 11.70 12.47 -5.12
CA TYR A 330 12.90 11.67 -5.36
C TYR A 330 12.64 10.17 -5.30
N VAL A 331 11.82 9.69 -4.35
CA VAL A 331 11.38 8.28 -4.31
C VAL A 331 10.65 7.90 -5.61
N CYS A 332 9.77 8.77 -6.09
CA CYS A 332 9.06 8.56 -7.35
C CYS A 332 10.03 8.51 -8.55
N ALA A 333 10.92 9.49 -8.68
CA ALA A 333 11.94 9.52 -9.73
C ALA A 333 12.85 8.28 -9.69
N PHE A 334 13.30 7.89 -8.49
CA PHE A 334 14.13 6.71 -8.29
C PHE A 334 13.40 5.42 -8.69
N SER A 335 12.13 5.29 -8.31
CA SER A 335 11.30 4.14 -8.70
C SER A 335 11.12 4.05 -10.22
N LEU A 336 10.90 5.19 -10.88
CA LEU A 336 10.77 5.30 -12.34
C LEU A 336 12.05 4.88 -13.05
N GLU A 337 13.19 5.44 -12.66
CA GLU A 337 14.48 5.10 -13.27
C GLU A 337 14.84 3.62 -13.09
N ARG A 338 14.46 3.01 -11.97
CA ARG A 338 14.66 1.58 -11.75
C ARG A 338 13.76 0.74 -12.64
N HIS A 339 12.50 1.16 -12.83
CA HIS A 339 11.52 0.43 -13.64
C HIS A 339 11.82 0.55 -15.15
N LEU A 340 12.18 1.73 -15.63
CA LEU A 340 12.49 1.99 -17.05
C LEU A 340 13.74 1.25 -17.56
N ARG A 341 14.58 0.71 -16.66
CA ARG A 341 15.69 -0.18 -17.03
C ARG A 341 15.23 -1.60 -17.35
N LEU A 342 13.98 -1.93 -17.03
CA LEU A 342 13.37 -3.21 -17.31
C LEU A 342 12.57 -3.07 -18.61
N ASP A 343 12.93 -3.82 -19.64
CA ASP A 343 12.18 -3.86 -20.89
C ASP A 343 10.77 -4.41 -20.61
N GLY A 344 9.72 -3.60 -20.76
CA GLY A 344 8.35 -4.09 -20.57
C GLY A 344 7.25 -3.06 -20.25
N ASP A 345 7.55 -1.77 -20.11
CA ASP A 345 6.53 -0.75 -19.77
C ASP A 345 5.74 -0.22 -20.97
N GLN A 346 6.12 -0.60 -22.20
CA GLN A 346 5.55 -0.10 -23.47
C GLN A 346 5.58 1.43 -23.59
N GLY A 347 6.51 2.10 -22.89
CA GLY A 347 6.63 3.56 -22.87
C GLY A 347 5.59 4.28 -22.00
N LEU A 348 4.76 3.54 -21.25
CA LEU A 348 3.68 4.08 -20.41
C LEU A 348 4.20 5.07 -19.34
N LEU A 349 5.41 4.87 -18.84
CA LEU A 349 5.97 5.64 -17.73
C LEU A 349 6.93 6.75 -18.18
N ILE A 350 7.33 6.78 -19.45
CA ILE A 350 8.29 7.76 -20.00
C ILE A 350 7.87 9.21 -19.72
N PRO A 351 6.60 9.63 -19.91
CA PRO A 351 6.21 11.02 -19.69
C PRO A 351 6.40 11.48 -18.23
N LEU A 352 6.24 10.58 -17.26
CA LEU A 352 6.36 10.88 -15.83
C LEU A 352 7.79 11.20 -15.40
N ARG A 353 8.79 10.70 -16.14
CA ARG A 353 10.21 10.97 -15.87
C ARG A 353 10.50 12.47 -15.84
N ARG A 354 10.00 13.19 -16.85
CA ARG A 354 10.17 14.64 -16.97
C ARG A 354 9.49 15.37 -15.82
N ILE A 355 8.26 14.96 -15.47
CA ILE A 355 7.48 15.59 -14.40
C ILE A 355 8.22 15.52 -13.06
N PHE A 356 8.69 14.35 -12.65
CA PHE A 356 9.42 14.24 -11.39
C PHE A 356 10.80 14.90 -11.43
N GLY A 357 11.45 14.95 -12.59
CA GLY A 357 12.66 15.74 -12.79
C GLY A 357 12.43 17.23 -12.58
N GLU A 358 11.34 17.79 -13.13
CA GLU A 358 10.94 19.19 -12.94
C GLU A 358 10.61 19.48 -11.47
N LEU A 359 9.91 18.58 -10.78
CA LEU A 359 9.63 18.71 -9.35
C LEU A 359 10.94 18.76 -8.53
N ILE A 360 11.88 17.85 -8.75
CA ILE A 360 13.17 17.87 -8.05
C ILE A 360 13.96 19.16 -8.34
N ALA A 361 13.95 19.63 -9.60
CA ALA A 361 14.58 20.89 -9.98
C ALA A 361 13.93 22.10 -9.29
N GLU A 362 12.61 22.07 -9.13
CA GLU A 362 11.87 23.08 -8.41
C GLU A 362 12.28 23.13 -6.93
N TRP A 363 12.41 21.98 -6.27
CA TRP A 363 12.92 21.92 -4.89
C TRP A 363 14.34 22.49 -4.80
N SER A 364 15.22 22.14 -5.74
CA SER A 364 16.59 22.66 -5.80
C SER A 364 16.60 24.18 -5.93
N TYR A 365 15.75 24.74 -6.79
CA TYR A 365 15.60 26.19 -6.96
C TYR A 365 15.08 26.87 -5.68
N MET A 366 14.04 26.31 -5.05
CA MET A 366 13.45 26.89 -3.83
C MET A 366 14.40 26.88 -2.64
N THR A 367 15.24 25.85 -2.53
CA THR A 367 16.17 25.64 -1.40
C THR A 367 17.59 26.15 -1.65
N GLU A 368 17.90 26.55 -2.89
CA GLU A 368 19.25 26.92 -3.34
C GLU A 368 20.28 25.78 -3.16
N VAL A 369 19.81 24.53 -3.09
CA VAL A 369 20.66 23.35 -2.97
C VAL A 369 20.96 22.80 -4.36
N THR A 370 22.23 22.90 -4.77
CA THR A 370 22.72 22.37 -6.06
C THR A 370 23.64 21.16 -5.92
N ASP A 371 24.10 20.86 -4.70
CA ASP A 371 24.99 19.76 -4.40
C ASP A 371 24.24 18.51 -3.92
N TRP A 372 24.70 17.34 -4.39
CA TRP A 372 24.09 16.05 -4.03
C TRP A 372 24.23 15.73 -2.54
N THR A 373 25.33 16.08 -1.89
CA THR A 373 25.53 15.79 -0.46
C THR A 373 24.46 16.49 0.39
N GLN A 374 24.15 17.74 0.05
CA GLN A 374 23.10 18.50 0.72
C GLN A 374 21.70 17.95 0.43
N ALA A 375 21.41 17.56 -0.82
CA ALA A 375 20.15 16.92 -1.18
C ALA A 375 19.97 15.58 -0.46
N ARG A 376 21.03 14.76 -0.41
CA ARG A 376 21.04 13.51 0.36
C ARG A 376 20.78 13.75 1.84
N ASN A 377 21.40 14.77 2.44
CA ASN A 377 21.13 15.14 3.83
C ASN A 377 19.66 15.54 4.04
N ALA A 378 19.00 16.14 3.05
CA ALA A 378 17.56 16.41 3.10
C ALA A 378 16.72 15.13 3.07
N LEU A 379 17.06 14.17 2.21
CA LEU A 379 16.42 12.85 2.18
C LEU A 379 16.59 12.10 3.52
N THR A 380 17.80 12.08 4.08
CA THR A 380 18.11 11.39 5.34
C THR A 380 17.38 12.01 6.54
N ARG A 381 17.13 13.34 6.54
CA ARG A 381 16.31 13.99 7.58
C ARG A 381 14.85 13.53 7.58
N ILE A 382 14.38 12.94 6.48
CA ILE A 382 13.05 12.30 6.38
C ILE A 382 13.18 10.80 6.63
N VAL A 383 13.72 10.06 5.65
CA VAL A 383 14.13 8.65 5.77
C VAL A 383 14.90 8.23 4.52
N TRP A 384 16.21 7.95 4.64
CA TRP A 384 17.01 7.51 3.49
C TRP A 384 18.17 6.62 3.95
N PRO A 385 18.52 5.55 3.22
CA PRO A 385 19.67 4.71 3.57
C PRO A 385 21.01 5.46 3.52
N GLU A 386 21.92 5.10 4.43
CA GLU A 386 23.28 5.66 4.57
C GLU A 386 24.25 5.37 3.44
#